data_AF-A0A924JEX2-F1
#
_entry.id   AF-A0A924JEX2-F1
#
_cell.length_a   1.000
_cell.length_b   1.000
_cell.length_c   1.000
_cell.angle_alpha   90.00
_cell.angle_beta   90.00
_cell.angle_gamma   90.00
#
_symmetry.space_group_name_H-M   'P 1'
#
loop_
_entity.id
_entity.type
_entity.pdbx_description
1 polymer ?
#
loop_
_entity_poly.entity_id
_entity_poly.type
_entity_poly.pdbx_seq_one_letter_code
_entity_poly.pdbx_strand_id
1 'polypeptide(L)'
;MSIDQADQIDAVTIDAARATCQLTIIDHLAWDHAHLQALELKINHYLKFIESGEIFVQHPAAANCDFRIEVAAIYTPPPTVLAFFGQAKLVLESAGVLLSVGPLGSGYADGPA
;
A
#
# COMPACT_ATOMS: atom_id res chain seq x y z
N MET A 1 8.01 -7.83 15.81
CA MET A 1 7.62 -6.44 16.17
C MET A 1 7.88 -5.56 14.95
N SER A 2 6.95 -5.48 13.99
CA SER A 2 7.18 -4.74 12.72
C SER A 2 5.94 -4.63 11.80
N ILE A 3 4.88 -5.39 12.09
CA ILE A 3 3.48 -5.13 11.69
C ILE A 3 2.81 -4.09 12.62
N ASP A 4 3.54 -3.56 13.60
CA ASP A 4 3.02 -2.95 14.83
C ASP A 4 2.28 -1.60 14.64
N GLN A 5 2.32 -1.00 13.45
CA GLN A 5 1.61 0.26 13.18
C GLN A 5 0.79 0.16 11.89
N ALA A 6 -0.19 -0.74 11.86
CA ALA A 6 -1.19 -0.79 10.78
C ALA A 6 -2.01 0.51 10.66
N ASP A 7 -1.99 1.35 11.70
CA ASP A 7 -2.69 2.63 11.80
C ASP A 7 -1.86 3.82 11.26
N GLN A 8 -0.58 3.62 10.94
CA GLN A 8 0.30 4.70 10.49
C GLN A 8 0.54 4.66 8.98
N ILE A 9 0.36 5.80 8.33
CA ILE A 9 0.74 6.00 6.94
C ILE A 9 2.27 6.15 6.87
N ASP A 10 2.96 5.26 6.16
CA ASP A 10 4.42 5.21 6.13
C ASP A 10 4.98 6.36 5.29
N ALA A 11 4.47 6.52 4.06
CA ALA A 11 4.88 7.60 3.18
C ALA A 11 3.73 8.04 2.26
N VAL A 12 3.58 9.36 2.12
CA VAL A 12 2.66 9.99 1.15
C VAL A 12 3.48 10.85 0.20
N THR A 13 3.41 10.52 -1.07
CA THR A 13 4.05 11.28 -2.15
C THR A 13 2.97 11.93 -3.00
N ILE A 14 2.97 13.25 -3.06
CA ILE A 14 2.02 14.00 -3.89
C ILE A 14 2.80 14.61 -5.04
N ASP A 15 2.51 14.14 -6.24
CA ASP A 15 3.02 14.71 -7.46
C ASP A 15 1.98 15.69 -8.01
N ALA A 16 2.20 16.98 -7.72
CA ALA A 16 1.32 18.05 -8.20
C ALA A 16 1.39 18.26 -9.72
N ALA A 17 2.47 17.83 -10.38
CA ALA A 17 2.61 17.97 -11.83
C ALA A 17 1.79 16.92 -12.59
N ARG A 18 1.67 15.71 -12.02
CA ARG A 18 0.83 14.63 -12.55
C ARG A 18 -0.55 14.57 -11.92
N ALA A 19 -0.79 15.36 -10.87
CA ALA A 19 -1.99 15.28 -10.04
C ALA A 19 -2.21 13.85 -9.53
N THR A 20 -1.17 13.25 -8.93
CA THR A 20 -1.24 11.90 -8.36
C THR A 20 -0.79 11.88 -6.91
N CYS A 21 -1.57 11.23 -6.06
CA CYS A 21 -1.25 11.00 -4.66
C CYS A 21 -0.93 9.52 -4.47
N GLN A 22 0.34 9.23 -4.22
CA GLN A 22 0.84 7.89 -4.00
C GLN A 22 1.11 7.66 -2.51
N LEU A 23 0.43 6.67 -1.94
CA LEU A 23 0.66 6.20 -0.58
C LEU A 23 1.50 4.92 -0.66
N THR A 24 2.70 4.94 -0.08
CA THR A 24 3.61 3.78 -0.12
C THR A 24 3.56 3.07 1.22
N ILE A 25 3.19 1.79 1.19
CA ILE A 25 3.27 0.85 2.32
C ILE A 25 4.62 0.16 2.25
N ILE A 26 5.46 0.35 3.26
CA ILE A 26 6.75 -0.33 3.36
C ILE A 26 6.52 -1.66 4.06
N ASP A 27 6.96 -2.73 3.42
CA ASP A 27 6.86 -4.09 3.92
C ASP A 27 8.24 -4.75 3.96
N HIS A 28 8.72 -4.95 5.18
CA HIS A 28 10.01 -5.57 5.47
C HIS A 28 9.88 -6.98 6.08
N LEU A 29 8.70 -7.59 6.04
CA LEU A 29 8.44 -8.87 6.68
C LEU A 29 8.33 -10.01 5.67
N ALA A 30 8.77 -11.20 6.11
CA ALA A 30 8.59 -12.41 5.34
C ALA A 30 7.08 -12.72 5.14
N TRP A 31 6.76 -13.34 4.01
CA TRP A 31 5.39 -13.63 3.64
C TRP A 31 4.84 -14.83 4.42
N ASP A 32 4.00 -14.54 5.42
CA ASP A 32 3.30 -15.53 6.25
C ASP A 32 1.80 -15.23 6.32
N HIS A 33 0.99 -16.22 6.70
CA HIS A 33 -0.47 -16.06 6.80
C HIS A 33 -0.88 -14.93 7.76
N ALA A 34 -0.21 -14.82 8.92
CA ALA A 34 -0.46 -13.75 9.87
C ALA A 34 -0.08 -12.37 9.31
N HIS A 35 0.95 -12.33 8.47
CA HIS A 35 1.39 -11.11 7.82
C HIS A 35 0.39 -10.65 6.75
N LEU A 36 -0.15 -11.56 5.95
CA LEU A 36 -1.18 -11.20 4.95
C LEU A 36 -2.41 -10.56 5.57
N GLN A 37 -2.86 -11.05 6.74
CA GLN A 37 -3.97 -10.44 7.47
C GLN A 37 -3.64 -9.02 7.94
N ALA A 38 -2.41 -8.80 8.41
CA ALA A 38 -1.97 -7.47 8.80
C ALA A 38 -1.87 -6.50 7.62
N LEU A 39 -1.40 -6.98 6.47
CA LEU A 39 -1.32 -6.19 5.26
C LEU A 39 -2.71 -5.81 4.74
N GLU A 40 -3.68 -6.74 4.77
CA GLU A 40 -5.07 -6.46 4.45
C GLU A 40 -5.62 -5.34 5.35
N LEU A 41 -5.38 -5.44 6.66
CA LEU A 41 -5.81 -4.42 7.61
C LEU A 41 -5.20 -3.05 7.29
N LYS A 42 -3.92 -3.02 6.92
CA LYS A 42 -3.18 -1.80 6.57
C LYS A 42 -3.70 -1.18 5.27
N ILE A 43 -3.96 -1.99 4.23
CA ILE A 43 -4.58 -1.53 2.98
C ILE A 43 -5.97 -0.94 3.26
N ASN A 44 -6.78 -1.63 4.06
CA ASN A 44 -8.11 -1.14 4.44
C ASN A 44 -8.03 0.16 5.25
N HIS A 45 -7.02 0.32 6.12
CA HIS A 45 -6.78 1.54 6.85
C HIS A 45 -6.45 2.71 5.91
N TYR A 46 -5.57 2.50 4.92
CA TYR A 46 -5.23 3.48 3.91
C TYR A 46 -6.45 3.88 3.05
N LEU A 47 -7.24 2.89 2.64
CA LEU A 47 -8.48 3.15 1.92
C LEU A 47 -9.43 4.01 2.77
N LYS A 48 -9.64 3.63 4.03
CA LYS A 48 -10.48 4.39 4.96
C LYS A 48 -9.96 5.80 5.19
N PHE A 49 -8.64 6.01 5.24
CA PHE A 49 -8.00 7.32 5.36
C PHE A 49 -8.33 8.23 4.18
N ILE A 50 -8.38 7.66 2.96
CA ILE A 50 -8.77 8.36 1.73
C ILE A 50 -10.29 8.62 1.74
N GLU A 51 -11.12 7.59 1.99
CA GLU A 51 -12.58 7.69 1.96
C GLU A 51 -13.14 8.60 3.06
N SER A 52 -12.53 8.59 4.24
CA SER A 52 -12.92 9.46 5.36
C SER A 52 -12.53 10.92 5.10
N GLY A 53 -11.71 11.18 4.08
CA GLY A 53 -11.22 12.50 3.71
C GLY A 53 -10.18 13.08 4.66
N GLU A 54 -9.66 12.27 5.58
CA GLU A 54 -8.61 12.69 6.52
C GLU A 54 -7.33 13.11 5.77
N ILE A 55 -7.06 12.45 4.64
CA ILE A 55 -5.99 12.83 3.72
C ILE A 55 -6.13 14.27 3.21
N PHE A 56 -7.34 14.80 3.00
CA PHE A 56 -7.53 16.17 2.53
C PHE A 56 -7.32 17.21 3.63
N VAL A 57 -7.50 16.82 4.89
CA VAL A 57 -7.22 17.67 6.06
C VAL A 57 -5.72 17.80 6.27
N GLN A 58 -4.99 16.67 6.20
CA GLN A 58 -3.54 16.65 6.38
C GLN A 58 -2.80 17.14 5.12
N HIS A 59 -3.32 16.79 3.94
CA HIS A 59 -2.74 17.09 2.64
C HIS A 59 -3.80 17.63 1.67
N PRO A 60 -4.17 18.91 1.78
CA PRO A 60 -5.18 19.52 0.90
C PRO A 60 -4.81 19.49 -0.59
N ALA A 61 -3.52 19.34 -0.91
CA ALA A 61 -3.05 19.15 -2.28
C ALA A 61 -3.54 17.84 -2.93
N ALA A 62 -3.94 16.84 -2.14
CA ALA A 62 -4.46 15.56 -2.63
C ALA A 62 -5.89 15.66 -3.18
N ALA A 63 -6.61 16.76 -2.95
CA ALA A 63 -8.02 16.94 -3.32
C ALA A 63 -8.33 16.78 -4.82
N ASN A 64 -7.35 17.08 -5.68
CA ASN A 64 -7.48 16.94 -7.13
C ASN A 64 -6.55 15.87 -7.71
N CYS A 65 -6.10 14.92 -6.88
CA CYS A 65 -5.16 13.91 -7.30
C CYS A 65 -5.80 12.52 -7.43
N ASP A 66 -5.31 11.73 -8.39
CA ASP A 66 -5.60 10.30 -8.46
C ASP A 66 -4.86 9.55 -7.34
N PHE A 67 -5.58 8.69 -6.62
CA PHE A 67 -5.02 7.92 -5.50
C PHE A 67 -4.41 6.61 -5.97
N ARG A 68 -3.20 6.33 -5.48
CA ARG A 68 -2.50 5.08 -5.69
C ARG A 68 -1.93 4.58 -4.37
N ILE A 69 -2.12 3.31 -4.08
CA ILE A 69 -1.44 2.61 -3.00
C ILE A 69 -0.35 1.74 -3.63
N GLU A 70 0.89 1.91 -3.19
CA GLU A 70 2.02 1.09 -3.58
C GLU A 70 2.52 0.28 -2.39
N VAL A 71 2.60 -1.04 -2.54
CA VAL A 71 3.21 -1.91 -1.54
C VAL A 71 4.65 -2.18 -1.97
N ALA A 72 5.58 -1.59 -1.24
CA ALA A 72 7.01 -1.75 -1.44
C ALA A 72 7.55 -2.84 -0.51
N ALA A 73 7.67 -4.06 -1.05
CA ALA A 73 8.09 -5.23 -0.29
C ALA A 73 9.59 -5.53 -0.49
N ILE A 74 10.28 -5.91 0.58
CA ILE A 74 11.67 -6.36 0.48
C ILE A 74 11.77 -7.78 -0.08
N TYR A 75 10.82 -8.66 0.23
CA TYR A 75 10.84 -10.06 -0.20
C TYR A 75 9.94 -10.29 -1.41
N THR A 76 10.36 -11.19 -2.31
CA THR A 76 9.57 -11.58 -3.47
C THR A 76 8.23 -12.20 -3.03
N PRO A 77 7.08 -11.64 -3.43
CA PRO A 77 5.77 -12.20 -3.08
C PRO A 77 5.57 -13.56 -3.74
N PRO A 78 5.29 -14.64 -2.98
CA PRO A 78 4.98 -15.92 -3.56
C PRO A 78 3.60 -15.88 -4.26
N PRO A 79 3.26 -16.88 -5.09
CA PRO A 79 2.04 -16.87 -5.91
C PRO A 79 0.74 -16.70 -5.10
N THR A 80 0.71 -17.21 -3.86
CA THR A 80 -0.40 -17.05 -2.92
C THR A 80 -0.65 -15.59 -2.56
N VAL A 81 0.43 -14.83 -2.38
CA VAL A 81 0.38 -13.39 -2.06
C VAL A 81 0.00 -12.57 -3.29
N LEU A 82 0.50 -12.95 -4.47
CA LEU A 82 0.09 -12.32 -5.73
C LEU A 82 -1.41 -12.49 -5.98
N ALA A 83 -1.99 -13.66 -5.66
CA ALA A 83 -3.42 -13.88 -5.74
C ALA A 83 -4.20 -12.97 -4.78
N PHE A 84 -3.71 -12.80 -3.54
CA PHE A 84 -4.27 -11.86 -2.57
C PHE A 84 -4.25 -10.41 -3.10
N PHE A 85 -3.11 -9.93 -3.61
CA PHE A 85 -3.01 -8.61 -4.21
C PHE A 85 -3.95 -8.42 -5.41
N GLY A 86 -4.16 -9.47 -6.21
CA GLY A 86 -5.13 -9.44 -7.31
C GLY A 86 -6.55 -9.17 -6.82
N GLN A 87 -6.96 -9.79 -5.71
CA GLN A 87 -8.27 -9.53 -5.10
C GLN A 87 -8.36 -8.13 -4.50
N ALA A 88 -7.34 -7.72 -3.73
CA ALA A 88 -7.29 -6.38 -3.13
C ALA A 88 -7.32 -5.28 -4.19
N LYS A 89 -6.62 -5.48 -5.32
CA LYS A 89 -6.61 -4.56 -6.45
C LYS A 89 -8.01 -4.35 -7.02
N LEU A 90 -8.80 -5.42 -7.23
CA LEU A 90 -10.16 -5.30 -7.76
C LEU A 90 -11.07 -4.48 -6.83
N VAL A 91 -10.93 -4.66 -5.51
CA VAL A 91 -11.70 -3.92 -4.51
C VAL A 91 -11.30 -2.43 -4.52
N LEU A 92 -10.00 -2.14 -4.54
CA LEU A 92 -9.48 -0.77 -4.57
C LEU A 92 -9.82 -0.04 -5.87
N GLU A 93 -9.70 -0.71 -7.01
CA GLU A 93 -10.07 -0.14 -8.32
C GLU A 93 -11.56 0.23 -8.36
N SER A 94 -12.41 -0.56 -7.70
CA SER A 94 -13.84 -0.24 -7.55
C SER A 94 -14.08 1.01 -6.70
N ALA A 95 -13.16 1.33 -5.79
CA ALA A 95 -13.16 2.56 -5.00
C ALA A 95 -12.42 3.73 -5.68
N GLY A 96 -11.90 3.54 -6.90
CA GLY A 96 -11.13 4.56 -7.63
C GLY A 96 -9.68 4.70 -7.16
N VAL A 97 -9.14 3.71 -6.44
CA VAL A 97 -7.76 3.70 -5.96
C VAL A 97 -6.98 2.61 -6.70
N LEU A 98 -5.81 2.96 -7.24
CA LEU A 98 -4.95 1.99 -7.91
C LEU A 98 -4.04 1.26 -6.91
N LEU A 99 -3.94 -0.06 -6.99
CA LEU A 99 -2.97 -0.85 -6.23
C LEU A 99 -1.81 -1.32 -7.11
N SER A 100 -0.59 -1.06 -6.65
CA SER A 100 0.65 -1.57 -7.23
C SER A 100 1.48 -2.28 -6.17
N VAL A 101 2.18 -3.33 -6.56
CA VAL A 101 3.18 -4.01 -5.71
C VAL A 101 4.53 -3.96 -6.41
N GLY A 102 5.58 -3.61 -5.67
CA GLY A 102 6.93 -3.46 -6.20
C GLY A 102 8.00 -3.79 -5.17
N PRO A 103 9.26 -3.95 -5.61
CA PRO A 103 10.38 -4.10 -4.69
C PRO A 103 10.67 -2.79 -3.96
N LEU A 104 11.06 -2.88 -2.69
CA LEU A 104 11.62 -1.74 -1.95
C LEU A 104 13.05 -1.43 -2.47
N GLY A 105 13.15 -0.63 -3.53
CA GLY A 105 14.43 -0.23 -4.15
C GLY A 105 14.65 -0.81 -5.54
N SER A 106 15.87 -1.25 -5.84
CA SER A 106 16.29 -1.72 -7.18
C SER A 106 15.97 -3.20 -7.47
N GLY A 107 15.45 -3.96 -6.51
CA GLY A 107 15.07 -5.36 -6.65
C GLY A 107 14.60 -5.99 -5.34
N TYR A 108 14.10 -7.23 -5.40
CA TYR A 108 13.76 -7.99 -4.21
C TYR A 108 15.02 -8.56 -3.54
N ALA A 109 15.04 -8.57 -2.22
CA ALA A 109 16.01 -9.32 -1.45
C ALA A 109 15.80 -10.83 -1.67
N ASP A 110 16.90 -11.58 -1.75
CA ASP A 110 16.88 -13.04 -1.72
C ASP A 110 16.27 -13.47 -0.38
N GLY A 111 15.10 -14.11 -0.43
CA GLY A 111 14.41 -14.58 0.78
C GLY A 111 15.23 -15.69 1.47
N PRO A 112 15.05 -15.91 2.78
CA PRO A 112 15.72 -17.01 3.45
C PRO A 112 15.32 -18.35 2.80
N ALA A 113 16.33 -19.10 2.35
CA ALA A 113 16.21 -20.43 1.76
C ALA A 113 15.63 -21.48 2.73
#